data_AF-E0V9K9-F1
#
_entry.id   AF-E0V9K9-F1
#
_cell.length_a   1.000
_cell.length_b   1.000
_cell.length_c   1.000
_cell.angle_alpha   90.00
_cell.angle_beta   90.00
_cell.angle_gamma   90.00
#
_symmetry.space_group_name_H-M   'P 1'
#
loop_
_entity.id
_entity.type
_entity.pdbx_description
1 polymer ?
#
loop_
_entity_poly.entity_id
_entity_poly.type
_entity_poly.pdbx_seq_one_letter_code
_entity_poly.pdbx_strand_id
1 'polypeptide(L)'
;MNSKVNKDNLEKKTETINEKPVALKKCSDLQRMKLEKLMKNFDKPVVIPERPKEKSMSHVPEFIRNVMGSSAGAGSGEFHVYRHLRRKEYARQKYIQQKSEKEMLDEAYKKKLEENAKISEERTAKKRAKRLKKKEKMKNRKKKPKIENETLKQKSENDDTDEDSSDKDENDAS
;
A
#
# COMPACT_ATOMS: atom_id res chain seq x y z
N MET A 1 37.78 3.48 37.05
CA MET A 1 36.60 2.61 36.77
C MET A 1 36.42 2.29 35.28
N ASN A 2 36.92 3.09 34.34
CA ASN A 2 36.74 2.91 32.89
C ASN A 2 37.62 1.82 32.21
N SER A 3 38.53 1.17 32.94
CA SER A 3 39.40 0.12 32.40
C SER A 3 38.76 -1.27 32.40
N LYS A 4 37.78 -1.52 33.28
CA LYS A 4 37.07 -2.80 33.39
C LYS A 4 36.09 -3.03 32.22
N VAL A 5 35.30 -2.00 31.88
CA VAL A 5 34.32 -2.01 30.77
C VAL A 5 34.99 -2.27 29.40
N ASN A 6 36.23 -1.82 29.22
CA ASN A 6 36.99 -2.06 27.98
C ASN A 6 37.58 -3.47 27.90
N LYS A 7 37.94 -4.09 29.04
CA LYS A 7 38.41 -5.48 29.08
C LYS A 7 37.26 -6.46 28.81
N ASP A 8 36.09 -6.22 29.39
CA ASP A 8 34.90 -7.06 29.19
C ASP A 8 34.44 -7.08 27.72
N ASN A 9 34.60 -5.96 26.99
CA ASN A 9 34.31 -5.87 25.56
C ASN A 9 35.36 -6.56 24.68
N LEU A 10 36.62 -6.61 25.13
CA LEU A 10 37.72 -7.27 24.42
C LEU A 10 37.64 -8.79 24.58
N GLU A 11 37.32 -9.27 25.79
CA GLU A 11 37.09 -10.70 26.09
C GLU A 11 35.86 -11.25 25.35
N LYS A 12 34.75 -10.50 25.33
CA LYS A 12 33.57 -10.87 24.51
C LYS A 12 33.87 -10.94 23.01
N LYS A 13 34.75 -10.06 22.50
CA LYS A 13 35.20 -10.13 21.09
C LYS A 13 35.99 -11.41 20.83
N THR A 14 36.88 -11.81 21.74
CA THR A 14 37.66 -13.05 21.58
C THR A 14 36.82 -14.31 21.67
N GLU A 15 35.74 -14.32 22.46
CA GLU A 15 34.80 -15.46 22.53
C GLU A 15 33.95 -15.60 21.26
N THR A 16 33.49 -14.49 20.66
CA THR A 16 32.70 -14.53 19.42
C THR A 16 33.46 -15.04 18.19
N ILE A 17 34.79 -15.05 18.24
CA ILE A 17 35.66 -15.56 17.16
C ILE A 17 35.78 -17.10 17.23
N ASN A 18 35.50 -17.71 18.38
CA ASN A 18 35.63 -19.15 18.62
C ASN A 18 34.33 -19.94 18.37
N GLU A 19 33.20 -19.27 18.09
CA GLU A 19 31.93 -19.92 17.75
C GLU A 19 31.94 -20.38 16.28
N LYS A 20 31.76 -21.69 16.05
CA LYS A 20 31.71 -22.28 14.70
C LYS A 20 30.56 -21.68 13.88
N PRO A 21 30.72 -21.44 12.56
CA PRO A 21 29.66 -20.88 11.73
C PRO A 21 28.45 -21.84 11.68
N VAL A 22 27.32 -21.39 12.21
CA VAL A 22 26.07 -22.16 12.20
C VAL A 22 25.44 -22.08 10.81
N ALA A 23 25.35 -23.22 10.12
CA ALA A 23 24.67 -23.31 8.83
C ALA A 23 23.16 -23.12 9.01
N LEU A 24 22.62 -22.12 8.31
CA LEU A 24 21.21 -21.76 8.31
C LEU A 24 20.44 -22.76 7.45
N LYS A 25 19.52 -23.53 8.04
CA LYS A 25 18.70 -24.53 7.32
C LYS A 25 17.24 -24.11 7.22
N LYS A 26 16.71 -23.43 8.25
CA LYS A 26 15.32 -22.98 8.33
C LYS A 26 15.22 -21.46 8.51
N CYS A 27 14.06 -20.88 8.16
CA CYS A 27 13.75 -19.47 8.44
C CYS A 27 13.84 -19.13 9.94
N SER A 28 13.52 -20.10 10.80
CA SER A 28 13.67 -19.98 12.26
C SER A 28 15.12 -19.75 12.67
N ASP A 29 16.08 -20.40 12.00
CA ASP A 29 17.50 -20.30 12.33
C ASP A 29 18.02 -18.89 11.98
N LEU A 30 17.56 -18.32 10.86
CA LEU A 30 17.84 -16.93 10.47
C LEU A 30 17.32 -15.92 11.49
N GLN A 31 16.10 -16.13 11.99
CA GLN A 31 15.49 -15.27 13.01
C GLN A 31 16.23 -15.38 14.34
N ARG A 32 16.55 -16.62 14.76
CA ARG A 32 17.33 -16.90 15.96
C ARG A 32 18.68 -16.19 15.93
N MET A 33 19.43 -16.29 14.83
CA MET A 33 20.72 -15.61 14.68
C MET A 33 20.59 -14.08 14.74
N LYS A 34 19.55 -13.50 14.13
CA LYS A 34 19.28 -12.06 14.21
C LYS A 34 18.92 -11.63 15.64
N LEU A 35 18.12 -12.42 16.32
CA LEU A 35 17.69 -12.19 17.70
C LEU A 35 18.86 -12.30 18.67
N GLU A 36 19.69 -13.34 18.57
CA GLU A 36 20.92 -13.48 19.35
C GLU A 36 21.85 -12.27 19.14
N LYS A 37 22.00 -11.80 17.89
CA LYS A 37 22.78 -10.59 17.58
C LYS A 37 22.23 -9.31 18.22
N LEU A 38 20.90 -9.16 18.28
CA LEU A 38 20.23 -8.04 18.93
C LEU A 38 20.40 -8.12 20.47
N MET A 39 20.21 -9.30 21.05
CA MET A 39 20.34 -9.53 22.49
C MET A 39 21.78 -9.41 23.01
N LYS A 40 22.79 -9.70 22.17
CA LYS A 40 24.20 -9.47 22.51
C LYS A 40 24.49 -8.01 22.89
N ASN A 41 23.69 -7.04 22.41
CA ASN A 41 23.83 -5.60 22.73
C ASN A 41 22.47 -4.96 23.05
N PHE A 42 21.89 -5.26 24.21
CA PHE A 42 20.56 -4.75 24.58
C PHE A 42 20.51 -3.24 24.84
N ASP A 43 21.62 -2.62 25.26
CA ASP A 43 21.69 -1.18 25.52
C ASP A 43 21.70 -0.32 24.23
N LYS A 44 21.99 -0.93 23.07
CA LYS A 44 22.06 -0.18 21.80
C LYS A 44 20.66 -0.08 21.20
N PRO A 45 20.12 1.14 20.97
CA PRO A 45 18.83 1.30 20.34
C PRO A 45 18.86 0.74 18.91
N VAL A 46 17.83 -0.04 18.57
CA VAL A 46 17.67 -0.64 17.24
C VAL A 46 17.13 0.41 16.27
N VAL A 47 17.87 0.70 15.20
CA VAL A 47 17.41 1.60 14.14
C VAL A 47 16.53 0.82 13.18
N ILE A 48 15.22 1.07 13.23
CA ILE A 48 14.27 0.59 12.22
C ILE A 48 14.41 1.53 11.01
N PRO A 49 14.71 1.00 9.80
CA PRO A 49 14.84 1.86 8.63
C PRO A 49 13.50 2.53 8.32
N GLU A 50 13.54 3.84 8.08
CA GLU A 50 12.40 4.56 7.54
C GLU A 50 12.09 4.10 6.11
N ARG A 51 10.84 4.34 5.67
CA ARG A 51 10.43 4.01 4.30
C ARG A 51 11.34 4.75 3.31
N PRO A 52 11.79 4.08 2.23
CA PRO A 52 12.64 4.72 1.24
C PRO A 52 11.89 5.90 0.62
N LYS A 53 12.55 7.07 0.61
CA LYS A 53 12.00 8.27 -0.02
C LYS A 53 11.92 8.06 -1.52
N GLU A 54 10.86 8.59 -2.14
CA GLU A 54 10.75 8.59 -3.58
C GLU A 54 11.93 9.35 -4.20
N LYS A 55 12.43 8.86 -5.34
CA LYS A 55 13.53 9.52 -6.05
C LYS A 55 13.03 10.87 -6.52
N SER A 56 13.57 11.96 -5.97
CA SER A 56 13.26 13.31 -6.40
C SER A 56 14.25 13.76 -7.48
N MET A 57 13.83 14.70 -8.32
CA MET A 57 14.76 15.38 -9.22
C MET A 57 15.74 16.22 -8.42
N SER A 58 17.00 16.26 -8.87
CA SER A 58 18.00 17.17 -8.30
C SER A 58 17.53 18.61 -8.47
N HIS A 59 17.59 19.40 -7.40
CA HIS A 59 17.30 20.83 -7.48
C HIS A 59 18.28 21.52 -8.43
N VAL A 60 17.77 22.43 -9.26
CA VAL A 60 18.57 23.22 -10.19
C VAL A 60 19.14 24.42 -9.41
N PRO A 61 20.46 24.65 -9.40
CA PRO A 61 21.04 25.82 -8.75
C PRO A 61 20.47 27.11 -9.34
N GLU A 62 20.12 28.07 -8.47
CA GLU A 62 19.56 29.36 -8.87
C GLU A 62 20.56 30.21 -9.67
N PHE A 63 21.83 30.24 -9.23
CA PHE A 63 22.88 31.03 -9.87
C PHE A 63 24.00 30.15 -10.40
N ILE A 64 24.28 30.31 -11.70
CA ILE A 64 25.48 29.75 -12.33
C ILE A 64 26.54 30.84 -12.33
N ARG A 65 27.63 30.62 -11.58
CA ARG A 65 28.71 31.62 -11.40
C ARG A 65 29.69 31.67 -12.57
N ASN A 66 29.78 30.59 -13.35
CA ASN A 66 30.82 30.40 -14.36
C ASN A 66 30.26 30.54 -15.78
N VAL A 67 29.42 31.55 -16.01
CA VAL A 67 28.85 31.81 -17.35
C VAL A 67 29.86 32.65 -18.13
N MET A 68 30.34 32.12 -19.25
CA MET A 68 31.18 32.85 -20.19
C MET A 68 30.31 33.77 -21.06
N GLY A 69 30.85 34.91 -21.50
CA GLY A 69 30.10 35.93 -22.25
C GLY A 69 29.43 35.39 -23.51
N SER A 70 28.30 35.98 -23.91
CA SER A 70 27.44 35.46 -24.99
C SER A 70 28.09 35.40 -26.37
N SER A 71 29.13 36.21 -26.62
CA SER A 71 29.92 36.24 -27.85
C SER A 71 31.21 35.42 -27.78
N ALA A 72 31.51 34.79 -26.65
CA ALA A 72 32.71 33.98 -26.50
C ALA A 72 32.58 32.67 -27.29
N GLY A 73 33.68 32.22 -27.90
CA GLY A 73 33.73 30.97 -28.65
C GLY A 73 33.54 29.73 -27.76
N ALA A 74 33.31 28.57 -28.38
CA ALA A 74 33.16 27.31 -27.66
C ALA A 74 34.48 26.90 -26.96
N GLY A 75 34.46 26.81 -25.63
CA GLY A 75 35.59 26.32 -24.84
C GLY A 75 35.70 24.78 -24.87
N SER A 76 36.86 24.26 -24.50
CA SER A 76 37.12 22.80 -24.45
C SER A 76 36.22 22.05 -23.46
N GLY A 77 35.70 22.72 -22.42
CA GLY A 77 34.79 22.15 -21.43
C GLY A 77 33.31 22.18 -21.81
N GLU A 78 32.92 22.95 -22.83
CA GLU A 78 31.51 23.23 -23.15
C GLU A 78 30.76 21.94 -23.57
N PHE A 79 31.44 21.05 -24.29
CA PHE A 79 30.89 19.75 -24.66
C PHE A 79 30.47 18.92 -23.44
N HIS A 80 31.31 18.91 -22.39
CA HIS A 80 30.99 18.16 -21.18
C HIS A 80 29.84 18.80 -20.40
N VAL A 81 29.78 20.14 -20.35
CA VAL A 81 28.66 20.88 -19.76
C VAL A 81 27.34 20.49 -20.44
N TYR A 82 27.27 20.60 -21.78
CA TYR A 82 26.09 20.18 -22.55
C TYR A 82 25.71 18.72 -22.31
N ARG A 83 26.69 17.81 -22.34
CA ARG A 83 26.47 16.38 -22.10
C ARG A 83 25.87 16.11 -20.72
N HIS A 84 26.36 16.79 -19.67
CA HIS A 84 25.80 16.65 -18.32
C HIS A 84 24.40 17.26 -18.22
N LEU A 85 24.18 18.45 -18.82
CA LEU A 85 22.88 19.11 -18.84
C LEU A 85 21.84 18.27 -19.57
N ARG A 86 22.16 17.72 -20.74
CA ARG A 86 21.27 16.86 -21.52
C ARG A 86 20.87 15.60 -20.77
N ARG A 87 21.82 14.94 -20.09
CA ARG A 87 21.49 13.77 -19.24
C ARG A 87 20.56 14.14 -18.09
N LYS A 88 20.82 15.26 -17.41
CA LYS A 88 19.94 15.77 -16.34
C LYS A 88 18.53 16.04 -16.87
N GLU A 89 18.44 16.68 -18.03
CA GLU A 89 17.16 17.03 -18.65
C GLU A 89 16.39 15.77 -19.11
N TYR A 90 17.05 14.80 -19.71
CA TYR A 90 16.41 13.52 -20.08
C TYR A 90 15.95 12.73 -18.86
N ALA A 91 16.75 12.69 -17.79
CA ALA A 91 16.33 12.09 -16.54
C ALA A 91 15.09 12.81 -15.97
N ARG A 92 15.05 14.15 -16.06
CA ARG A 92 13.92 14.98 -15.62
C ARG A 92 12.65 14.71 -16.43
N GLN A 93 12.74 14.73 -17.76
CA GLN A 93 11.61 14.45 -18.64
C GLN A 93 11.06 13.04 -18.42
N LYS A 94 11.96 12.05 -18.35
CA LYS A 94 11.58 10.66 -18.06
C LYS A 94 10.88 10.52 -16.71
N TYR A 95 11.39 11.17 -15.67
CA TYR A 95 10.75 11.15 -14.35
C TYR A 95 9.35 11.76 -14.36
N ILE A 96 9.18 12.90 -15.05
CA ILE A 96 7.87 13.55 -15.17
C ILE A 96 6.87 12.65 -15.90
N GLN A 97 7.27 12.05 -17.02
CA GLN A 97 6.43 11.11 -17.78
C GLN A 97 6.05 9.90 -16.92
N GLN A 98 7.02 9.24 -16.29
CA GLN A 98 6.76 8.08 -15.43
C GLN A 98 5.87 8.40 -14.23
N LYS A 99 6.05 9.58 -13.62
CA LYS A 99 5.22 10.03 -12.51
C LYS A 99 3.79 10.29 -12.97
N SER A 100 3.61 10.99 -14.09
CA SER A 100 2.30 11.24 -14.71
C SER A 100 1.57 9.93 -15.04
N GLU A 101 2.26 8.97 -15.66
CA GLU A 101 1.68 7.66 -16.01
C GLU A 101 1.25 6.91 -14.75
N LYS A 102 2.09 6.88 -13.72
CA LYS A 102 1.77 6.24 -12.43
C LYS A 102 0.57 6.89 -11.76
N GLU A 103 0.52 8.22 -11.70
CA GLU A 103 -0.60 8.96 -11.10
C GLU A 103 -1.92 8.66 -11.82
N MET A 104 -1.91 8.66 -13.16
CA MET A 104 -3.08 8.29 -13.98
C MET A 104 -3.57 6.87 -13.69
N LEU A 105 -2.66 5.90 -13.61
CA LEU A 105 -3.01 4.51 -13.30
C LEU A 105 -3.53 4.34 -11.87
N ASP A 106 -2.90 5.00 -10.90
CA ASP A 106 -3.32 4.98 -9.50
C ASP A 106 -4.71 5.59 -9.32
N GLU A 107 -5.01 6.70 -10.02
CA GLU A 107 -6.34 7.32 -10.02
C GLU A 107 -7.40 6.43 -10.66
N ALA A 108 -7.10 5.82 -11.81
CA ALA A 108 -8.01 4.89 -12.47
C ALA A 108 -8.31 3.67 -11.57
N TYR A 109 -7.30 3.15 -10.90
CA TYR A 109 -7.45 2.03 -9.96
C TYR A 109 -8.31 2.41 -8.74
N LYS A 110 -8.09 3.60 -8.16
CA LYS A 110 -8.91 4.09 -7.04
C LYS A 110 -10.37 4.26 -7.43
N LYS A 111 -10.63 4.85 -8.61
CA LYS A 111 -12.01 5.00 -9.14
C LYS A 111 -12.69 3.64 -9.28
N LYS A 112 -12.02 2.64 -9.89
CA LYS A 112 -12.55 1.27 -9.99
C LYS A 112 -12.84 0.64 -8.63
N LEU A 113 -11.97 0.83 -7.64
CA LEU A 113 -12.21 0.32 -6.28
C LEU A 113 -13.43 0.97 -5.63
N GLU A 114 -13.60 2.29 -5.77
CA GLU A 114 -14.74 3.01 -5.22
C GLU A 114 -16.06 2.62 -5.90
N GLU A 115 -16.06 2.45 -7.22
CA GLU A 115 -17.21 1.98 -7.99
C GLU A 115 -17.62 0.57 -7.55
N ASN A 116 -16.66 -0.35 -7.45
CA ASN A 116 -16.93 -1.71 -6.98
C ASN A 116 -17.46 -1.73 -5.54
N ALA A 117 -16.91 -0.88 -4.66
CA ALA A 117 -17.41 -0.73 -3.30
C ALA A 117 -18.87 -0.25 -3.29
N LYS A 118 -19.20 0.80 -4.05
CA LYS A 118 -20.57 1.34 -4.18
C LYS A 118 -21.54 0.29 -4.69
N ILE A 119 -21.20 -0.42 -5.77
CA ILE A 119 -22.06 -1.48 -6.33
C ILE A 119 -22.30 -2.59 -5.30
N SER A 120 -21.26 -3.00 -4.56
CA SER A 120 -21.38 -4.02 -3.52
C SER A 120 -22.25 -3.55 -2.34
N GLU A 121 -22.14 -2.29 -1.96
CA GLU A 121 -22.93 -1.65 -0.91
C GLU A 121 -24.40 -1.52 -1.32
N GLU A 122 -24.69 -1.09 -2.55
CA GLU A 122 -26.04 -0.99 -3.10
C GLU A 122 -26.73 -2.36 -3.16
N ARG A 123 -26.04 -3.38 -3.69
CA ARG A 123 -26.53 -4.77 -3.72
C ARG A 123 -26.80 -5.28 -2.29
N THR A 124 -25.90 -5.00 -1.35
CA THR A 124 -26.05 -5.41 0.06
C THR A 124 -27.17 -4.64 0.77
N ALA A 125 -27.31 -3.34 0.52
CA ALA A 125 -28.34 -2.48 1.08
C ALA A 125 -29.74 -2.88 0.59
N LYS A 126 -29.90 -3.15 -0.71
CA LYS A 126 -31.16 -3.68 -1.29
C LYS A 126 -31.57 -4.99 -0.61
N LYS A 127 -30.64 -5.94 -0.47
CA LYS A 127 -30.88 -7.22 0.21
C LYS A 127 -31.18 -7.03 1.71
N ARG A 128 -30.46 -6.15 2.39
CA ARG A 128 -30.69 -5.81 3.81
C ARG A 128 -32.07 -5.18 4.02
N ALA A 129 -32.48 -4.24 3.17
CA ALA A 129 -33.80 -3.60 3.22
C ALA A 129 -34.94 -4.61 3.01
N LYS A 130 -34.80 -5.55 2.05
CA LYS A 130 -35.76 -6.65 1.87
C LYS A 130 -35.89 -7.49 3.15
N ARG A 131 -34.77 -7.88 3.78
CA ARG A 131 -34.77 -8.67 5.04
C ARG A 131 -35.39 -7.90 6.21
N LEU A 132 -35.10 -6.61 6.36
CA LEU A 132 -35.69 -5.76 7.41
C LEU A 132 -37.21 -5.65 7.26
N LYS A 133 -37.71 -5.36 6.04
CA LYS A 133 -39.15 -5.34 5.76
C LYS A 133 -39.82 -6.68 6.09
N LYS A 134 -39.20 -7.82 5.74
CA LYS A 134 -39.72 -9.16 6.09
C LYS A 134 -39.73 -9.39 7.61
N LYS A 135 -38.68 -8.96 8.32
CA LYS A 135 -38.58 -9.06 9.79
C LYS A 135 -39.64 -8.21 10.49
N GLU A 136 -39.92 -7.01 10.00
CA GLU A 136 -40.97 -6.13 10.50
C GLU A 136 -42.37 -6.71 10.26
N LYS A 137 -42.66 -7.19 9.05
CA LYS A 137 -43.93 -7.90 8.75
C LYS A 137 -44.14 -9.09 9.69
N MET A 138 -43.12 -9.90 9.94
CA MET A 138 -43.19 -11.05 10.87
C MET A 138 -43.39 -10.61 12.32
N LYS A 139 -42.71 -9.56 12.79
CA LYS A 139 -42.93 -8.99 14.12
C LYS A 139 -44.36 -8.47 14.28
N ASN A 140 -44.90 -7.76 13.28
CA ASN A 140 -46.25 -7.24 13.32
C ASN A 140 -47.30 -8.35 13.30
N ARG A 141 -47.09 -9.44 12.56
CA ARG A 141 -47.95 -10.63 12.61
C ARG A 141 -47.95 -11.32 13.98
N LYS A 142 -46.79 -11.38 14.66
CA LYS A 142 -46.68 -11.95 16.02
C LYS A 142 -47.31 -11.08 17.10
N LYS A 143 -47.37 -9.76 16.90
CA LYS A 143 -47.96 -8.79 17.85
C LYS A 143 -49.48 -8.61 17.70
N LYS A 144 -50.08 -9.00 16.57
CA LYS A 144 -51.53 -9.01 16.43
C LYS A 144 -52.10 -10.21 17.20
N PRO A 145 -53.01 -10.02 18.18
CA PRO A 145 -53.68 -11.14 18.82
C PRO A 145 -54.45 -11.92 17.76
N LYS A 146 -54.42 -13.26 17.84
CA LYS A 146 -55.29 -14.13 17.03
C LYS A 146 -56.73 -13.83 17.45
N ILE A 147 -57.37 -12.88 16.79
CA ILE A 147 -58.82 -12.74 16.84
C ILE A 147 -59.33 -13.68 15.76
N GLU A 148 -59.98 -14.74 16.22
CA GLU A 148 -60.68 -15.75 15.45
C GLU A 148 -61.60 -15.09 14.41
N ASN A 149 -61.55 -15.56 13.17
CA ASN A 149 -62.73 -16.00 12.42
C ASN A 149 -62.29 -16.55 11.05
N GLU A 150 -62.60 -17.83 10.88
CA GLU A 150 -62.62 -18.53 9.61
C GLU A 150 -63.57 -17.82 8.65
N THR A 151 -63.05 -17.17 7.60
CA THR A 151 -63.71 -16.97 6.28
C THR A 151 -62.98 -15.88 5.50
N LEU A 152 -61.75 -16.12 5.04
CA LEU A 152 -61.06 -15.31 4.00
C LEU A 152 -59.82 -16.08 3.51
N LYS A 153 -60.04 -17.27 2.94
CA LYS A 153 -58.99 -18.18 2.48
C LYS A 153 -58.59 -17.97 1.01
N GLN A 154 -58.84 -16.78 0.44
CA GLN A 154 -58.58 -16.50 -0.98
C GLN A 154 -58.17 -15.05 -1.23
N LYS A 155 -57.01 -14.58 -0.72
CA LYS A 155 -56.37 -13.36 -1.28
C LYS A 155 -54.92 -13.04 -0.86
N SER A 156 -54.08 -14.01 -0.50
CA SER A 156 -52.72 -13.67 -0.05
C SER A 156 -51.63 -14.65 -0.49
N GLU A 157 -51.63 -15.08 -1.75
CA GLU A 157 -50.57 -15.93 -2.32
C GLU A 157 -49.94 -15.38 -3.61
N ASN A 158 -50.13 -14.10 -3.92
CA ASN A 158 -49.48 -13.45 -5.06
C ASN A 158 -48.76 -12.18 -4.60
N ASP A 159 -47.49 -12.28 -4.24
CA ASP A 159 -46.47 -11.23 -4.46
C ASP A 159 -45.07 -11.72 -4.03
N ASP A 160 -44.62 -12.84 -4.60
CA ASP A 160 -43.22 -13.28 -4.52
C ASP A 160 -42.72 -13.56 -5.95
N THR A 161 -42.88 -12.56 -6.82
CA THR A 161 -42.16 -12.51 -8.09
C THR A 161 -40.72 -12.13 -7.78
N ASP A 162 -39.90 -13.17 -7.59
CA ASP A 162 -38.45 -13.12 -7.69
C ASP A 162 -38.06 -12.65 -9.11
N GLU A 163 -37.97 -11.32 -9.28
CA GLU A 163 -37.08 -10.77 -10.30
C GLU A 163 -35.63 -10.97 -9.81
N ASP A 164 -35.13 -12.17 -10.10
CA ASP A 164 -33.71 -12.45 -10.24
C ASP A 164 -33.20 -11.64 -11.43
N SER A 165 -32.85 -10.37 -11.16
CA SER A 165 -32.04 -9.57 -12.06
C SER A 165 -30.66 -10.22 -12.12
N SER A 166 -30.55 -11.18 -13.04
CA SER A 166 -29.29 -11.71 -13.54
C SER A 166 -28.52 -10.55 -14.17
N ASP A 167 -27.72 -9.87 -13.36
CA ASP A 167 -26.64 -9.01 -13.84
C ASP A 167 -25.65 -9.92 -14.57
N LYS A 168 -25.89 -10.12 -15.86
CA LYS A 168 -24.91 -10.62 -16.80
C LYS A 168 -23.83 -9.55 -16.93
N ASP A 169 -22.78 -9.68 -16.13
CA ASP A 169 -21.50 -9.02 -16.40
C ASP A 169 -20.86 -9.72 -17.61
N GLU A 170 -21.35 -9.40 -18.82
CA GLU A 170 -20.64 -9.62 -20.06
C GLU A 170 -19.84 -8.35 -20.42
N ASN A 171 -18.54 -8.55 -20.61
CA ASN A 171 -17.55 -7.64 -21.22
C ASN A 171 -16.93 -6.55 -20.33
N ASP A 172 -15.68 -6.76 -19.93
CA ASP A 172 -14.56 -6.10 -20.63
C ASP A 172 -13.23 -6.80 -20.31
N ALA A 173 -12.81 -7.69 -21.21
CA ALA A 173 -11.45 -8.22 -21.27
C ALA A 173 -10.89 -7.88 -22.65
N SER A 174 -10.12 -6.79 -22.72
CA SER A 174 -9.18 -6.48 -23.80
C SER A 174 -8.04 -5.64 -23.24
#